data_AF-A0AAU7B347-F1
#
_entry.id   AF-A0AAU7B347-F1
#
_cell.length_a   1.000
_cell.length_b   1.000
_cell.length_c   1.000
_cell.angle_alpha   90.00
_cell.angle_beta   90.00
_cell.angle_gamma   90.00
#
_symmetry.space_group_name_H-M   'P 1'
#
loop_
_entity.id
_entity.type
_entity.pdbx_description
1 polymer ?
#
loop_
_entity_poly.entity_id
_entity_poly.type
_entity_poly.pdbx_seq_one_letter_code
_entity_poly.pdbx_strand_id
1 'polypeptide(L)'
;MTEMTDTMLKTPPVSEPPVVQIAEPPTRGDEIRRLITLTWTLALSDWKLRFYGSALGLAWTLVRPFALFGVIYIVFTEIAGLDKNVPNYGLYILYALVLFSFFAETTNGCVQALVSRENLLRKMQFNPVVIPLAISVTALLNLGMTLIAVFIFSLATGVYPTWTWLELPVIVAVLFILASGVGMLLSVLYVRYRDVQPIWEVFTQVLFYASAILYVPTLVAERAEDYYRIFLCNPMAAIFTQMRKAMVDGGAPSITRAFEQPEFVLIPLGLIFGIFALGVWFFLRESPRVAENL
;
A
#
# COMPACT_ATOMS: atom_id res chain seq x y z
N MET A 1 77.81 32.97 31.46
CA MET A 1 76.76 32.57 32.42
C MET A 1 75.48 33.36 32.11
N THR A 2 75.03 33.35 30.84
CA THR A 2 73.90 34.18 30.40
C THR A 2 73.32 33.67 29.07
N GLU A 3 72.92 32.40 28.94
CA GLU A 3 72.26 31.95 27.69
C GLU A 3 71.43 30.66 27.79
N MET A 4 70.98 30.27 28.99
CA MET A 4 70.16 29.05 29.16
C MET A 4 68.93 29.26 30.05
N THR A 5 68.26 30.42 29.94
CA THR A 5 67.12 30.73 30.82
C THR A 5 65.97 31.40 30.09
N ASP A 6 65.76 31.12 28.80
CA ASP A 6 64.62 31.70 28.06
C ASP A 6 63.88 30.72 27.13
N THR A 7 64.16 29.42 27.24
CA THR A 7 63.59 28.39 26.34
C THR A 7 62.53 27.50 27.00
N MET A 8 61.92 27.91 28.13
CA MET A 8 61.03 27.02 28.89
C MET A 8 59.67 27.62 29.29
N LEU A 9 59.17 28.66 28.62
CA LEU A 9 57.79 29.12 28.82
C LEU A 9 57.15 29.69 27.54
N LYS A 10 57.01 28.85 26.52
CA LYS A 10 55.96 29.01 25.52
C LYS A 10 54.98 27.86 25.68
N THR A 11 54.00 28.05 26.56
CA THR A 11 52.79 27.21 26.55
C THR A 11 52.19 27.27 25.15
N PRO A 12 51.88 26.12 24.51
CA PRO A 12 51.21 26.14 23.21
C PRO A 12 49.89 26.93 23.35
N PRO A 13 49.48 27.68 22.32
CA PRO A 13 48.20 28.38 22.36
C PRO A 13 47.10 27.37 22.62
N VAL A 14 46.27 27.63 23.63
CA VAL A 14 45.08 26.82 23.91
C VAL A 14 44.22 26.86 22.65
N SER A 15 44.16 25.74 21.92
CA SER A 15 43.24 25.61 20.79
C SER A 15 41.83 25.81 21.34
N GLU A 16 41.15 26.86 20.90
CA GLU A 16 39.74 27.05 21.24
C GLU A 16 39.00 25.74 20.92
N PRO A 17 38.18 25.23 21.84
CA PRO A 17 37.38 24.05 21.54
C PRO A 17 36.54 24.36 20.30
N PRO A 18 36.40 23.43 19.35
CA PRO A 18 35.62 23.67 18.14
C PRO A 18 34.23 24.14 18.57
N VAL A 19 33.84 25.32 18.10
CA VAL A 19 32.51 25.87 18.34
C VAL A 19 31.52 24.82 17.85
N VAL A 20 30.83 24.16 18.78
CA VAL A 20 29.75 23.24 18.45
C VAL A 20 28.67 24.10 17.80
N GLN A 21 28.63 24.11 16.48
CA GLN A 21 27.56 24.73 15.73
C GLN A 21 26.27 24.06 16.18
N ILE A 22 25.46 24.79 16.95
CA ILE A 22 24.12 24.36 17.31
C ILE A 22 23.36 24.39 15.98
N ALA A 23 23.20 23.23 15.36
CA ALA A 23 22.44 23.11 14.13
C ALA A 23 21.07 23.76 14.34
N GLU A 24 20.69 24.66 13.44
CA GLU A 24 19.41 25.34 13.50
C GLU A 24 18.27 24.29 13.60
N PRO A 25 17.22 24.55 14.41
CA PRO A 25 16.12 23.61 14.52
C PRO A 25 15.54 23.36 13.12
N PRO A 26 15.32 22.09 12.74
CA PRO A 26 14.92 21.74 11.39
C PRO A 26 13.62 22.45 11.01
N THR A 27 13.54 22.98 9.80
CA THR A 27 12.28 23.56 9.32
C THR A 27 11.27 22.44 9.05
N ARG A 28 9.96 22.72 9.15
CA ARG A 28 8.89 21.74 8.86
C ARG A 28 9.05 21.08 7.48
N GLY A 29 9.61 21.79 6.50
CA GLY A 29 9.91 21.25 5.17
C GLY A 29 11.04 20.22 5.19
N ASP A 30 12.08 20.45 5.99
CA ASP A 30 13.21 19.54 6.14
C ASP A 30 12.80 18.24 6.86
N GLU A 31 11.88 18.33 7.81
CA GLU A 31 11.28 17.15 8.46
C GLU A 31 10.54 16.27 7.46
N ILE A 32 9.67 16.86 6.61
CA ILE A 32 8.91 16.11 5.60
C ILE A 32 9.85 15.47 4.58
N ARG A 33 10.86 16.22 4.10
CA ARG A 33 11.87 15.68 3.18
C ARG A 33 12.64 14.53 3.80
N ARG A 34 13.01 14.65 5.08
CA ARG A 34 13.67 13.58 5.82
C ARG A 34 12.77 12.36 5.96
N LEU A 35 11.48 12.54 6.29
CA LEU A 35 10.50 11.44 6.35
C LEU A 35 10.39 10.71 5.01
N ILE A 36 10.17 11.45 3.92
CA ILE A 36 10.06 10.88 2.57
C ILE A 36 11.35 10.13 2.19
N THR A 37 12.52 10.74 2.45
CA THR A 37 13.82 10.14 2.14
C THR A 37 14.01 8.86 2.92
N LEU A 38 13.74 8.86 4.23
CA LEU A 38 13.86 7.67 5.08
C LEU A 38 12.89 6.56 4.65
N THR A 39 11.63 6.89 4.40
CA THR A 39 10.63 5.95 3.90
C THR A 39 11.09 5.33 2.59
N TRP A 40 11.56 6.14 1.64
CA TRP A 40 12.04 5.65 0.35
C TRP A 40 13.28 4.78 0.49
N THR A 41 14.27 5.20 1.28
CA THR A 41 15.50 4.44 1.50
C THR A 41 15.22 3.11 2.16
N LEU A 42 14.39 3.06 3.21
CA LEU A 42 13.99 1.81 3.85
C LEU A 42 13.22 0.91 2.88
N ALA A 43 12.21 1.46 2.19
CA ALA A 43 11.39 0.70 1.26
C ALA A 43 12.22 0.07 0.13
N LEU A 44 13.15 0.84 -0.44
CA LEU A 44 14.03 0.38 -1.50
C LEU A 44 15.04 -0.65 -0.98
N SER A 45 15.52 -0.48 0.25
CA SER A 45 16.46 -1.43 0.86
C SER A 45 15.78 -2.77 1.13
N ASP A 46 14.58 -2.74 1.71
CA ASP A 46 13.76 -3.94 1.96
C ASP A 46 13.37 -4.63 0.66
N TRP A 47 13.00 -3.86 -0.36
CA TRP A 47 12.70 -4.39 -1.68
C TRP A 47 13.93 -5.05 -2.31
N LYS A 48 15.09 -4.38 -2.30
CA LYS A 48 16.34 -4.97 -2.80
C LYS A 48 16.68 -6.25 -2.05
N LEU A 49 16.63 -6.26 -0.72
CA LEU A 49 16.92 -7.43 0.10
C LEU A 49 16.03 -8.63 -0.23
N ARG A 50 14.74 -8.40 -0.53
CA ARG A 50 13.82 -9.47 -0.97
C ARG A 50 14.23 -10.13 -2.29
N PHE A 51 14.86 -9.39 -3.20
CA PHE A 51 15.31 -9.89 -4.50
C PHE A 51 16.82 -10.20 -4.55
N TYR A 52 17.57 -9.81 -3.52
CA TYR A 52 19.02 -10.04 -3.45
C TYR A 52 19.29 -11.50 -3.11
N GLY A 53 19.99 -12.22 -4.00
CA GLY A 53 20.46 -13.58 -3.74
C GLY A 53 19.56 -14.72 -4.23
N SER A 54 18.44 -14.46 -4.91
CA SER A 54 17.69 -15.53 -5.58
C SER A 54 16.86 -15.03 -6.76
N ALA A 55 17.24 -15.43 -7.99
CA ALA A 55 16.44 -15.21 -9.20
C ALA A 55 15.01 -15.81 -9.07
N LEU A 56 14.85 -16.83 -8.22
CA LEU A 56 13.57 -17.45 -7.89
C LEU A 56 12.63 -16.49 -7.13
N GLY A 57 13.15 -15.51 -6.39
CA GLY A 57 12.31 -14.56 -5.62
C GLY A 57 11.47 -13.66 -6.53
N LEU A 58 12.06 -13.17 -7.63
CA LEU A 58 11.36 -12.37 -8.63
C LEU A 58 10.28 -13.20 -9.34
N ALA A 59 10.65 -14.39 -9.80
CA ALA A 59 9.71 -15.30 -10.45
C ALA A 59 8.53 -15.64 -9.53
N TRP A 60 8.80 -15.93 -8.25
CA TRP A 60 7.78 -16.34 -7.29
C TRP A 60 6.70 -15.27 -7.07
N THR A 61 7.12 -14.01 -7.12
CA THR A 61 6.21 -12.88 -6.93
C THR A 61 5.20 -12.76 -8.07
N LEU A 62 5.55 -13.22 -9.27
CA LEU A 62 4.64 -13.33 -10.41
C LEU A 62 3.87 -14.65 -10.41
N VAL A 63 4.53 -15.77 -10.07
CA VAL A 63 3.92 -17.10 -10.08
C VAL A 63 2.71 -17.18 -9.16
N ARG A 64 2.78 -16.62 -7.95
CA ARG A 64 1.68 -16.69 -6.98
C ARG A 64 0.37 -16.08 -7.49
N PRO A 65 0.29 -14.80 -7.91
CA PRO A 65 -0.94 -14.22 -8.42
C PRO A 65 -1.41 -14.89 -9.71
N PHE A 66 -0.51 -15.27 -10.62
CA PHE A 66 -0.90 -15.94 -11.87
C PHE A 66 -1.41 -17.37 -11.65
N ALA A 67 -0.85 -18.13 -10.69
CA ALA A 67 -1.34 -19.45 -10.34
C ALA A 67 -2.74 -19.36 -9.71
N LEU A 68 -2.95 -18.41 -8.79
CA LEU A 68 -4.26 -18.19 -8.17
C LEU A 68 -5.29 -17.68 -9.19
N PHE A 69 -4.87 -16.81 -10.12
CA PHE A 69 -5.68 -16.45 -11.29
C PHE A 69 -6.06 -17.69 -12.11
N GLY A 70 -5.13 -18.58 -12.45
CA GLY A 70 -5.43 -19.79 -13.21
C GLY A 70 -6.47 -20.68 -12.53
N VAL A 71 -6.34 -20.89 -11.22
CA VAL A 71 -7.32 -21.65 -10.42
C VAL A 71 -8.69 -20.98 -10.47
N ILE A 72 -8.77 -19.68 -10.18
CA ILE A 72 -10.04 -18.94 -10.18
C ILE A 72 -10.65 -18.93 -11.58
N TYR A 73 -9.84 -18.70 -12.61
CA TYR A 73 -10.28 -18.66 -13.99
C TYR A 73 -10.94 -19.97 -14.40
N ILE A 74 -10.30 -21.11 -14.12
CA ILE A 74 -10.87 -22.43 -14.43
C ILE A 74 -12.18 -22.67 -13.66
N VAL A 75 -12.22 -22.36 -12.36
CA VAL A 75 -13.41 -22.61 -11.53
C VAL A 75 -14.59 -21.73 -11.93
N PHE A 76 -14.36 -20.44 -12.15
CA PHE A 76 -15.44 -19.47 -12.35
C PHE A 76 -15.81 -19.28 -13.84
N THR A 77 -14.89 -19.55 -14.76
CA THR A 77 -15.14 -19.45 -16.21
C THR A 77 -15.58 -20.80 -16.76
N GLU A 78 -14.73 -21.83 -16.68
CA GLU A 78 -15.00 -23.13 -17.32
C GLU A 78 -16.09 -23.94 -16.59
N ILE A 79 -16.09 -23.94 -15.25
CA ILE A 79 -17.05 -24.74 -14.47
C ILE A 79 -18.34 -23.95 -14.21
N ALA A 80 -18.26 -22.69 -13.77
CA ALA A 80 -19.44 -21.89 -13.40
C ALA A 80 -20.06 -21.11 -14.57
N GLY A 81 -19.37 -20.94 -15.71
CA GLY A 81 -19.89 -20.24 -16.89
C GLY A 81 -20.26 -18.78 -16.65
N LEU A 82 -19.53 -18.08 -15.77
CA LEU A 82 -19.79 -16.68 -15.42
C LEU A 82 -19.24 -15.68 -16.45
N ASP A 83 -18.58 -16.18 -17.50
CA ASP A 83 -18.03 -15.44 -18.62
C ASP A 83 -19.10 -14.99 -19.63
N LYS A 84 -20.26 -15.66 -19.65
CA LYS A 84 -21.26 -15.60 -20.74
C LYS A 84 -21.74 -14.21 -21.14
N ASN A 85 -21.54 -13.18 -20.32
CA ASN A 85 -21.96 -11.80 -20.60
C ASN A 85 -20.89 -10.74 -20.29
N VAL A 86 -19.62 -11.12 -20.08
CA VAL A 86 -18.57 -10.18 -19.69
C VAL A 86 -17.37 -10.27 -20.64
N PRO A 87 -17.12 -9.25 -21.47
CA PRO A 87 -15.94 -9.23 -22.33
C PRO A 87 -14.68 -9.24 -21.46
N ASN A 88 -13.69 -10.04 -21.87
CA ASN A 88 -12.37 -10.12 -21.22
C ASN A 88 -12.44 -10.43 -19.71
N TYR A 89 -13.36 -11.30 -19.29
CA TYR A 89 -13.57 -11.67 -17.89
C TYR A 89 -12.30 -12.14 -17.16
N GLY A 90 -11.45 -12.93 -17.83
CA GLY A 90 -10.16 -13.35 -17.26
C GLY A 90 -9.25 -12.16 -16.93
N LEU A 91 -9.22 -11.15 -17.80
CA LEU A 91 -8.42 -9.93 -17.55
C LEU A 91 -8.94 -9.15 -16.34
N TYR A 92 -10.27 -9.06 -16.18
CA TYR A 92 -10.90 -8.46 -15.03
C TYR A 92 -10.47 -9.13 -13.71
N ILE A 93 -10.58 -10.47 -13.64
CA ILE A 93 -10.16 -11.22 -12.46
C ILE A 93 -8.69 -10.98 -12.16
N LEU A 94 -7.83 -11.02 -13.18
CA LEU A 94 -6.39 -10.85 -13.01
C LEU A 94 -6.06 -9.46 -12.42
N TYR A 95 -6.62 -8.38 -12.96
CA TYR A 95 -6.42 -7.04 -12.42
C TYR A 95 -6.98 -6.90 -10.99
N ALA A 96 -8.22 -7.35 -10.76
CA ALA A 96 -8.84 -7.29 -9.44
C ALA A 96 -8.02 -8.06 -8.39
N LEU A 97 -7.51 -9.24 -8.77
CA LEU A 97 -6.68 -10.07 -7.91
C LEU A 97 -5.34 -9.42 -7.58
N VAL A 98 -4.67 -8.82 -8.55
CA VAL A 98 -3.37 -8.16 -8.36
C VAL A 98 -3.51 -6.93 -7.48
N LEU A 99 -4.55 -6.11 -7.69
CA LEU A 99 -4.85 -4.96 -6.84
C LEU A 99 -5.22 -5.39 -5.42
N PHE A 100 -6.05 -6.44 -5.27
CA PHE A 100 -6.37 -6.97 -3.94
C PHE A 100 -5.13 -7.52 -3.22
N SER A 101 -4.26 -8.22 -3.95
CA SER A 101 -3.02 -8.76 -3.40
C SER A 101 -2.11 -7.66 -2.86
N PHE A 102 -2.05 -6.51 -3.52
CA PHE A 102 -1.36 -5.32 -2.99
C PHE A 102 -1.97 -4.82 -1.67
N PHE A 103 -3.30 -4.70 -1.60
CA PHE A 103 -3.99 -4.31 -0.36
C PHE A 103 -3.71 -5.29 0.78
N ALA A 104 -3.81 -6.59 0.51
CA ALA A 104 -3.54 -7.65 1.47
C ALA A 104 -2.07 -7.67 1.89
N GLU A 105 -1.12 -7.55 0.96
CA GLU A 105 0.32 -7.51 1.28
C GLU A 105 0.66 -6.30 2.16
N THR A 106 0.12 -5.13 1.81
CA THR A 106 0.36 -3.89 2.56
C THR A 106 -0.20 -3.97 3.96
N THR A 107 -1.48 -4.32 4.11
CA THR A 107 -2.15 -4.31 5.42
C THR A 107 -1.62 -5.41 6.34
N ASN A 108 -1.48 -6.65 5.87
CA ASN A 108 -0.90 -7.73 6.65
C ASN A 108 0.56 -7.45 7.02
N GLY A 109 1.34 -6.88 6.10
CA GLY A 109 2.72 -6.47 6.38
C GLY A 109 2.80 -5.39 7.45
N CYS A 110 1.83 -4.46 7.48
CA CYS A 110 1.80 -3.38 8.45
C CYS A 110 1.42 -3.83 9.87
N VAL A 111 0.61 -4.89 10.03
CA VAL A 111 0.17 -5.40 11.35
C VAL A 111 1.37 -5.62 12.28
N GLN A 112 2.39 -6.35 11.85
CA GLN A 112 3.56 -6.66 12.67
C GLN A 112 4.71 -5.65 12.53
N ALA A 113 4.51 -4.55 11.81
CA ALA A 113 5.61 -3.70 11.35
C ALA A 113 6.38 -3.02 12.49
N LEU A 114 5.67 -2.54 13.51
CA LEU A 114 6.28 -1.85 14.64
C LEU A 114 7.03 -2.83 15.56
N VAL A 115 6.43 -3.99 15.84
CA VAL A 115 7.02 -5.04 16.69
C VAL A 115 8.25 -5.66 16.03
N SER A 116 8.18 -5.98 14.74
CA SER A 116 9.32 -6.57 14.01
C SER A 116 10.52 -5.62 13.85
N ARG A 117 10.29 -4.30 13.95
CA ARG A 117 11.33 -3.26 13.83
C ARG A 117 11.60 -2.51 15.13
N GLU A 118 11.27 -3.12 16.27
CA GLU A 118 11.49 -2.55 17.61
C GLU A 118 12.94 -2.08 17.82
N ASN A 119 13.92 -2.90 17.41
CA ASN A 119 15.34 -2.56 17.51
C ASN A 119 15.72 -1.27 16.75
N LEU A 120 15.06 -0.98 15.63
CA LEU A 120 15.28 0.25 14.87
C LEU A 120 14.59 1.44 15.56
N LEU A 121 13.37 1.24 16.07
CA LEU A 121 12.61 2.25 16.81
C LEU A 121 13.31 2.71 18.08
N ARG A 122 13.92 1.78 18.84
CA ARG A 122 14.65 2.11 20.07
C ARG A 122 15.98 2.83 19.82
N LYS A 123 16.59 2.66 18.64
CA LYS A 123 17.93 3.21 18.33
C LYS A 123 17.91 4.52 17.56
N MET A 124 16.80 4.86 16.91
CA MET A 124 16.74 6.04 16.04
C MET A 124 15.58 6.97 16.45
N GLN A 125 15.91 8.24 16.71
CA GLN A 125 14.94 9.28 17.07
C GLN A 125 14.20 9.83 15.84
N PHE A 126 13.40 9.01 15.15
CA PHE A 126 12.53 9.46 14.05
C PHE A 126 11.08 9.03 14.27
N ASN A 127 10.16 9.68 13.54
CA ASN A 127 8.73 9.42 13.62
C ASN A 127 8.39 7.97 13.20
N PRO A 128 7.79 7.14 14.06
CA PRO A 128 7.43 5.74 13.76
C PRO A 128 6.57 5.55 12.51
N VAL A 129 5.86 6.59 12.02
CA VAL A 129 5.06 6.56 10.78
C VAL A 129 5.88 6.08 9.56
N VAL A 130 7.19 6.30 9.56
CA VAL A 130 8.10 5.90 8.47
C VAL A 130 8.02 4.39 8.20
N ILE A 131 7.78 3.57 9.22
CA ILE A 131 7.79 2.11 9.13
C ILE A 131 6.60 1.56 8.31
N PRO A 132 5.32 1.79 8.70
CA PRO A 132 4.19 1.33 7.90
C PRO A 132 4.16 1.96 6.50
N LEU A 133 4.63 3.20 6.34
CA LEU A 133 4.79 3.81 5.02
C LEU A 133 5.84 3.08 4.17
N ALA A 134 6.99 2.71 4.75
CA ALA A 134 8.02 2.00 4.01
C ALA A 134 7.50 0.65 3.48
N ILE A 135 6.74 -0.08 4.30
CA ILE A 135 6.09 -1.33 3.89
C ILE A 135 5.08 -1.08 2.77
N SER A 136 4.26 -0.04 2.89
CA SER A 136 3.30 0.33 1.84
C SER A 136 3.99 0.66 0.52
N VAL A 137 5.12 1.39 0.56
CA VAL A 137 5.92 1.71 -0.64
C VAL A 137 6.60 0.46 -1.20
N THR A 138 7.14 -0.43 -0.37
CA THR A 138 7.70 -1.71 -0.84
C THR A 138 6.64 -2.56 -1.55
N ALA A 139 5.44 -2.65 -1.00
CA ALA A 139 4.32 -3.34 -1.64
C ALA A 139 3.89 -2.63 -2.94
N LEU A 140 3.97 -1.30 -3.01
CA LEU A 140 3.67 -0.55 -4.23
C LEU A 140 4.69 -0.82 -5.34
N LEU A 141 5.99 -0.90 -5.00
CA LEU A 141 7.04 -1.32 -5.95
C LEU A 141 6.77 -2.75 -6.45
N ASN A 142 6.28 -3.62 -5.56
CA ASN A 142 5.91 -4.98 -5.92
C ASN A 142 4.73 -5.01 -6.90
N LEU A 143 3.65 -4.29 -6.58
CA LEU A 143 2.50 -4.10 -7.45
C LEU A 143 2.92 -3.59 -8.83
N GLY A 144 3.85 -2.64 -8.89
CA GLY A 144 4.38 -2.13 -10.17
C GLY A 144 4.98 -3.23 -11.05
N MET A 145 5.77 -4.14 -10.48
CA MET A 145 6.31 -5.28 -11.22
C MET A 145 5.22 -6.25 -11.67
N THR A 146 4.26 -6.56 -10.81
CA THR A 146 3.16 -7.45 -11.17
C THR A 146 2.28 -6.83 -12.25
N LEU A 147 2.00 -5.53 -12.18
CA LEU A 147 1.24 -4.80 -13.19
C LEU A 147 1.93 -4.82 -14.56
N ILE A 148 3.26 -4.72 -14.63
CA ILE A 148 4.00 -4.89 -15.89
C ILE A 148 3.72 -6.27 -16.51
N ALA A 149 3.74 -7.34 -15.71
CA ALA A 149 3.41 -8.67 -16.20
C ALA A 149 1.95 -8.79 -16.66
N VAL A 150 1.01 -8.16 -15.94
CA VAL A 150 -0.41 -8.10 -16.34
C VAL A 150 -0.58 -7.33 -17.65
N PHE A 151 0.17 -6.24 -17.86
CA PHE A 151 0.14 -5.48 -19.12
C PHE A 151 0.67 -6.28 -20.31
N ILE A 152 1.70 -7.10 -20.11
CA ILE A 152 2.17 -8.01 -21.16
C ILE A 152 1.08 -9.04 -21.49
N PHE A 153 0.42 -9.58 -20.47
CA PHE A 153 -0.67 -10.54 -20.62
C PHE A 153 -1.91 -9.93 -21.30
N SER A 154 -2.27 -8.68 -21.01
CA SER A 154 -3.38 -7.98 -21.66
C SER A 154 -3.15 -7.78 -23.16
N LEU A 155 -1.91 -7.43 -23.55
CA LEU A 155 -1.53 -7.30 -24.95
C LEU A 155 -1.58 -8.64 -25.68
N ALA A 156 -1.12 -9.71 -25.03
CA ALA A 156 -1.17 -11.06 -25.59
C ALA A 156 -2.59 -11.59 -25.79
N THR A 157 -3.55 -11.12 -24.99
CA THR A 157 -4.98 -11.48 -25.09
C THR A 157 -5.77 -10.56 -26.04
N GLY A 158 -5.10 -9.63 -26.73
CA GLY A 158 -5.72 -8.74 -27.73
C GLY A 158 -6.42 -7.52 -27.15
N VAL A 159 -6.24 -7.21 -25.86
CA VAL A 159 -6.76 -6.00 -25.22
C VAL A 159 -5.71 -4.91 -25.28
N TYR A 160 -5.96 -3.91 -26.12
CA TYR A 160 -5.01 -2.81 -26.34
C TYR A 160 -5.22 -1.65 -25.34
N PRO A 161 -4.13 -0.98 -24.94
CA PRO A 161 -4.20 0.23 -24.13
C PRO A 161 -5.05 1.30 -24.81
N THR A 162 -5.99 1.86 -24.06
CA THR A 162 -6.83 2.99 -24.48
C THR A 162 -6.61 4.17 -23.54
N TRP A 163 -7.12 5.36 -23.89
CA TRP A 163 -6.96 6.55 -23.05
C TRP A 163 -7.51 6.39 -21.63
N THR A 164 -8.49 5.50 -21.42
CA THR A 164 -9.05 5.19 -20.10
C THR A 164 -8.05 4.51 -19.17
N TRP A 165 -6.98 3.90 -19.70
CA TRP A 165 -5.92 3.29 -18.89
C TRP A 165 -5.12 4.33 -18.09
N LEU A 166 -5.19 5.61 -18.47
CA LEU A 166 -4.62 6.71 -17.70
C LEU A 166 -5.29 6.89 -16.33
N GLU A 167 -6.46 6.27 -16.10
CA GLU A 167 -7.08 6.21 -14.77
C GLU A 167 -6.37 5.24 -13.83
N LEU A 168 -5.56 4.29 -14.32
CA LEU A 168 -4.90 3.29 -13.48
C LEU A 168 -3.98 3.91 -12.40
N PRO A 169 -3.11 4.90 -12.68
CA PRO A 169 -2.35 5.59 -11.65
C PRO A 169 -3.23 6.21 -10.55
N VAL A 170 -4.40 6.75 -10.90
CA VAL A 170 -5.35 7.31 -9.93
C VAL A 170 -5.95 6.21 -9.07
N ILE A 171 -6.37 5.10 -9.69
CA ILE A 171 -6.91 3.93 -8.98
C ILE A 171 -5.88 3.36 -7.99
N VAL A 172 -4.62 3.21 -8.44
CA VAL A 172 -3.52 2.72 -7.61
C VAL A 172 -3.22 3.71 -6.48
N ALA A 173 -3.26 5.02 -6.72
CA ALA A 173 -3.05 6.02 -5.68
C ALA A 173 -4.16 5.98 -4.61
N VAL A 174 -5.42 5.87 -5.02
CA VAL A 174 -6.57 5.73 -4.10
C VAL A 174 -6.45 4.44 -3.28
N LEU A 175 -6.08 3.34 -3.91
CA LEU A 175 -5.86 2.06 -3.23
C LEU A 175 -4.67 2.13 -2.26
N PHE A 176 -3.59 2.82 -2.62
CA PHE A 176 -2.44 3.06 -1.76
C PHE A 176 -2.82 3.87 -0.52
N ILE A 177 -3.62 4.92 -0.68
CA ILE A 177 -4.15 5.72 0.45
C ILE A 177 -4.99 4.83 1.37
N LEU A 178 -5.91 4.03 0.83
CA LEU A 178 -6.71 3.10 1.62
C LEU A 178 -5.84 2.09 2.37
N ALA A 179 -4.94 1.40 1.66
CA ALA A 179 -4.10 0.34 2.21
C ALA A 179 -3.13 0.86 3.28
N SER A 180 -2.50 2.01 3.05
CA SER A 180 -1.61 2.64 4.03
C SER A 180 -2.35 3.14 5.27
N GLY A 181 -3.56 3.71 5.10
CA GLY A 181 -4.40 4.15 6.21
C GLY A 181 -4.81 3.01 7.13
N VAL A 182 -5.31 1.93 6.55
CA VAL A 182 -5.64 0.70 7.28
C VAL A 182 -4.40 0.09 7.90
N GLY A 183 -3.28 0.02 7.16
CA GLY A 183 -2.02 -0.52 7.65
C GLY A 183 -1.48 0.23 8.87
N MET A 184 -1.52 1.57 8.86
CA MET A 184 -1.15 2.39 10.01
C MET A 184 -2.02 2.08 11.23
N LEU A 185 -3.34 2.03 11.05
CA LEU A 185 -4.27 1.71 12.13
C LEU A 185 -3.96 0.35 12.76
N LEU A 186 -3.78 -0.67 11.92
CA LEU A 186 -3.50 -2.04 12.36
C LEU A 186 -2.16 -2.16 13.05
N SER A 187 -1.14 -1.46 12.58
CA SER A 187 0.21 -1.51 13.16
C SER A 187 0.21 -1.08 14.64
N VAL A 188 -0.55 -0.04 14.97
CA VAL A 188 -0.69 0.47 16.34
C VAL A 188 -1.58 -0.43 17.17
N LEU A 189 -2.69 -0.90 16.59
CA LEU A 189 -3.63 -1.77 17.29
C LEU A 189 -2.95 -3.09 17.69
N TYR A 190 -2.06 -3.61 16.86
CA TYR A 190 -1.30 -4.84 17.11
C TYR A 190 -0.30 -4.70 18.27
N VAL A 191 0.33 -3.53 18.45
CA VAL A 191 1.20 -3.27 19.62
C VAL A 191 0.41 -3.43 20.92
N ARG A 192 -0.86 -3.03 20.93
CA ARG A 192 -1.74 -3.15 22.10
C ARG A 192 -2.40 -4.53 22.23
N TYR A 193 -2.79 -5.13 21.10
CA TYR A 193 -3.56 -6.37 21.05
C TYR A 193 -2.97 -7.31 19.99
N ARG A 194 -2.27 -8.35 20.43
CA ARG A 194 -1.66 -9.33 19.51
C ARG A 194 -2.69 -10.14 18.70
N ASP A 195 -3.92 -10.24 19.18
CA ASP A 195 -5.02 -10.93 18.48
C ASP A 195 -5.47 -10.22 17.19
N VAL A 196 -5.05 -8.98 16.97
CA VAL A 196 -5.37 -8.22 15.75
C VAL A 196 -4.88 -8.94 14.50
N GLN A 197 -3.74 -9.62 14.55
CA GLN A 197 -3.21 -10.33 13.39
C GLN A 197 -4.13 -11.44 12.88
N PRO A 198 -4.45 -12.49 13.67
CA PRO A 198 -5.33 -13.56 13.18
C PRO A 198 -6.72 -13.04 12.82
N ILE A 199 -7.26 -12.05 13.55
CA ILE A 199 -8.54 -11.40 13.19
C ILE A 199 -8.45 -10.73 11.82
N TRP A 200 -7.37 -10.01 11.55
CA TRP A 200 -7.16 -9.31 10.28
C TRP A 200 -6.95 -10.26 9.10
N GLU A 201 -6.27 -11.39 9.31
CA GLU A 201 -6.09 -12.43 8.30
C GLU A 201 -7.46 -12.98 7.84
N VAL A 202 -8.33 -13.33 8.79
CA VAL A 202 -9.70 -13.78 8.51
C VAL A 202 -10.52 -12.68 7.86
N PHE A 203 -10.44 -11.45 8.37
CA PHE A 203 -11.16 -10.31 7.81
C PHE A 203 -10.77 -10.03 6.36
N THR A 204 -9.47 -10.09 6.04
CA THR A 204 -8.97 -9.92 4.67
C THR A 204 -9.52 -11.02 3.76
N GLN A 205 -9.62 -12.26 4.23
CA GLN A 205 -10.24 -13.34 3.47
C GLN A 205 -11.73 -13.08 3.21
N VAL A 206 -12.49 -12.63 4.21
CA VAL A 206 -13.90 -12.25 4.03
C VAL A 206 -14.02 -11.09 3.03
N LEU A 207 -13.15 -10.09 3.14
CA LEU A 207 -13.12 -8.93 2.26
C LEU A 207 -12.84 -9.33 0.80
N PHE A 208 -12.00 -10.34 0.56
CA PHE A 208 -11.75 -10.87 -0.79
C PHE A 208 -13.05 -11.32 -1.47
N TYR A 209 -13.85 -12.12 -0.78
CA TYR A 209 -15.14 -12.61 -1.29
C TYR A 209 -16.19 -11.48 -1.37
N ALA A 210 -16.15 -10.53 -0.43
CA ALA A 210 -17.08 -9.41 -0.38
C ALA A 210 -16.78 -8.28 -1.38
N SER A 211 -15.63 -8.28 -2.06
CA SER A 211 -15.23 -7.19 -2.97
C SER A 211 -15.55 -7.45 -4.44
N ALA A 212 -16.35 -8.47 -4.77
CA ALA A 212 -16.70 -8.84 -6.16
C ALA A 212 -15.47 -9.09 -7.07
N ILE A 213 -14.41 -9.69 -6.53
CA ILE A 213 -13.27 -10.13 -7.34
C ILE A 213 -13.66 -11.32 -8.23
N LEU A 214 -14.46 -12.24 -7.67
CA LEU A 214 -14.83 -13.51 -8.28
C LEU A 214 -16.10 -13.47 -9.14
N TYR A 215 -16.86 -12.37 -9.06
CA TYR A 215 -18.10 -12.22 -9.78
C TYR A 215 -18.26 -10.77 -10.19
N VAL A 216 -18.95 -10.56 -11.30
CA VAL A 216 -19.14 -9.22 -11.82
C VAL A 216 -20.33 -8.56 -11.12
N PRO A 217 -20.23 -7.29 -10.70
CA PRO A 217 -21.32 -6.62 -10.00
C PRO A 217 -22.64 -6.56 -10.78
N THR A 218 -22.60 -6.67 -12.12
CA THR A 218 -23.81 -6.73 -12.97
C THR A 218 -24.67 -7.96 -12.68
N LEU A 219 -24.07 -9.10 -12.31
CA LEU A 219 -24.82 -10.29 -11.88
C LEU A 219 -25.53 -10.08 -10.53
N VAL A 220 -25.05 -9.15 -9.71
CA VAL A 220 -25.71 -8.76 -8.46
C VAL A 220 -26.86 -7.78 -8.75
N ALA A 221 -26.65 -6.84 -9.67
CA ALA A 221 -27.68 -5.89 -10.08
C ALA A 221 -28.91 -6.59 -10.69
N GLU A 222 -28.73 -7.68 -11.44
CA GLU A 222 -29.84 -8.49 -11.97
C GLU A 222 -30.71 -9.14 -10.88
N ARG A 223 -30.19 -9.33 -9.66
CA ARG A 223 -30.92 -9.94 -8.54
C ARG A 223 -31.56 -8.91 -7.60
N ALA A 224 -30.95 -7.75 -7.39
CA ALA A 224 -31.53 -6.65 -6.62
C ALA A 224 -30.77 -5.32 -6.80
N GLU A 225 -31.40 -4.31 -7.41
CA GLU A 225 -30.82 -2.97 -7.64
C GLU A 225 -30.40 -2.26 -6.35
N ASP A 226 -31.17 -2.38 -5.27
CA ASP A 226 -30.84 -1.76 -3.97
C ASP A 226 -29.56 -2.35 -3.34
N TYR A 227 -29.31 -3.65 -3.55
CA TYR A 227 -28.10 -4.31 -3.05
C TYR A 227 -26.85 -3.83 -3.77
N TYR A 228 -26.95 -3.43 -5.04
CA TYR A 228 -25.83 -2.92 -5.82
C TYR A 228 -25.29 -1.59 -5.25
N ARG A 229 -26.17 -0.71 -4.76
CA ARG A 229 -25.78 0.57 -4.13
C ARG A 229 -25.07 0.34 -2.79
N ILE A 230 -25.60 -0.56 -1.95
CA ILE A 230 -24.98 -0.95 -0.67
C ILE A 230 -23.63 -1.62 -0.92
N PHE A 231 -23.54 -2.44 -1.96
CA PHE A 231 -22.31 -3.10 -2.35
C PHE A 231 -21.21 -2.11 -2.75
N LEU A 232 -21.56 -1.05 -3.48
CA LEU A 232 -20.63 0.01 -3.86
C LEU A 232 -20.18 0.91 -2.70
N CYS A 233 -20.82 0.84 -1.53
CA CYS A 233 -20.29 1.46 -0.31
C CYS A 233 -19.01 0.76 0.18
N ASN A 234 -18.74 -0.48 -0.23
CA ASN A 234 -17.45 -1.12 0.02
C ASN A 234 -16.36 -0.43 -0.83
N PRO A 235 -15.34 0.20 -0.20
CA PRO A 235 -14.27 0.90 -0.91
C PRO A 235 -13.55 0.06 -1.96
N MET A 236 -13.34 -1.23 -1.65
CA MET A 236 -12.66 -2.16 -2.56
C MET A 236 -13.52 -2.49 -3.77
N ALA A 237 -14.83 -2.70 -3.55
CA ALA A 237 -15.79 -2.93 -4.62
C ALA A 237 -15.89 -1.72 -5.56
N ALA A 238 -15.89 -0.50 -5.02
CA ALA A 238 -15.87 0.72 -5.80
C ALA A 238 -14.61 0.80 -6.69
N ILE A 239 -13.44 0.55 -6.10
CA ILE A 239 -12.15 0.53 -6.81
C ILE A 239 -12.16 -0.49 -7.97
N PHE A 240 -12.64 -1.71 -7.74
CA PHE A 240 -12.68 -2.73 -8.79
C PHE A 240 -13.71 -2.46 -9.87
N THR A 241 -14.84 -1.84 -9.52
CA THR A 241 -15.85 -1.41 -10.50
C THR A 241 -15.25 -0.35 -11.45
N GLN A 242 -14.53 0.64 -10.91
CA GLN A 242 -13.87 1.65 -11.74
C GLN A 242 -12.73 1.06 -12.58
N MET A 243 -11.93 0.16 -12.00
CA MET A 243 -10.86 -0.54 -12.73
C MET A 243 -11.41 -1.35 -13.91
N ARG A 244 -12.53 -2.06 -13.72
CA ARG A 244 -13.19 -2.80 -14.80
C ARG A 244 -13.56 -1.88 -15.95
N LYS A 245 -14.18 -0.73 -15.66
CA LYS A 245 -14.53 0.26 -16.68
C LYS A 245 -13.30 0.79 -17.40
N ALA A 246 -12.27 1.16 -16.64
CA ALA A 246 -11.08 1.78 -17.19
C ALA A 246 -10.28 0.83 -18.09
N MET A 247 -10.15 -0.44 -17.71
CA MET A 247 -9.17 -1.35 -18.30
C MET A 247 -9.75 -2.48 -19.14
N VAL A 248 -10.97 -2.92 -18.84
CA VAL A 248 -11.55 -4.15 -19.39
C VAL A 248 -12.69 -3.84 -20.35
N ASP A 249 -13.63 -3.00 -19.91
CA ASP A 249 -14.86 -2.70 -20.64
C ASP A 249 -15.23 -1.22 -20.50
N GLY A 250 -14.90 -0.42 -21.51
CA GLY A 250 -15.23 1.01 -21.55
C GLY A 250 -16.75 1.31 -21.53
N GLY A 251 -17.59 0.31 -21.84
CA GLY A 251 -19.04 0.37 -21.74
C GLY A 251 -19.60 0.03 -20.36
N ALA A 252 -18.78 -0.54 -19.46
CA ALA A 252 -19.22 -0.91 -18.12
C ALA A 252 -19.69 0.32 -17.31
N PRO A 253 -20.69 0.15 -16.43
CA PRO A 253 -21.15 1.23 -15.58
C PRO A 253 -20.00 1.72 -14.69
N SER A 254 -19.66 2.99 -14.87
CA SER A 254 -18.78 3.71 -13.95
C SER A 254 -19.46 3.80 -12.60
N ILE A 255 -18.69 4.00 -11.52
CA ILE A 255 -19.26 4.36 -10.22
C ILE A 255 -20.24 5.55 -10.37
N THR A 256 -19.94 6.53 -11.24
CA THR A 256 -20.82 7.68 -11.51
C THR A 256 -22.16 7.32 -12.17
N ARG A 257 -22.20 6.31 -13.05
CA ARG A 257 -23.43 5.85 -13.70
C ARG A 257 -24.20 4.85 -12.83
N ALA A 258 -23.48 4.09 -12.01
CA ALA A 258 -24.03 3.10 -11.09
C ALA A 258 -24.91 3.72 -9.99
N PHE A 259 -24.57 4.93 -9.53
CA PHE A 259 -25.39 5.67 -8.57
C PHE A 259 -26.42 6.61 -9.23
N GLU A 260 -26.51 6.64 -10.57
CA GLU A 260 -27.31 7.57 -11.39
C GLU A 260 -26.95 9.06 -11.22
N GLN A 261 -26.38 9.44 -10.08
CA GLN A 261 -25.96 10.79 -9.70
C GLN A 261 -24.45 10.82 -9.41
N PRO A 262 -23.68 11.72 -10.04
CA PRO A 262 -22.22 11.78 -9.90
C PRO A 262 -21.75 12.12 -8.48
N GLU A 263 -22.61 12.72 -7.65
CA GLU A 263 -22.33 13.15 -6.28
C GLU A 263 -22.06 11.96 -5.34
N PHE A 264 -22.68 10.81 -5.60
CA PHE A 264 -22.54 9.61 -4.77
C PHE A 264 -21.17 8.93 -4.89
N VAL A 265 -20.35 9.29 -5.89
CA VAL A 265 -18.95 8.86 -5.99
C VAL A 265 -18.09 9.46 -4.88
N LEU A 266 -18.52 10.59 -4.30
CA LEU A 266 -17.84 11.21 -3.17
C LEU A 266 -17.99 10.38 -1.88
N ILE A 267 -18.99 9.49 -1.79
CA ILE A 267 -19.19 8.64 -0.61
C ILE A 267 -18.05 7.61 -0.46
N PRO A 268 -17.75 6.73 -1.43
CA PRO A 268 -16.65 5.78 -1.29
C PRO A 268 -15.29 6.49 -1.23
N LEU A 269 -15.09 7.58 -1.98
CA LEU A 269 -13.86 8.39 -1.87
C LEU A 269 -13.72 9.02 -0.47
N GLY A 270 -14.78 9.63 0.04
CA GLY A 270 -14.81 10.23 1.38
C GLY A 270 -14.57 9.19 2.47
N LEU A 271 -15.09 7.97 2.29
CA LEU A 271 -14.85 6.84 3.19
C LEU A 271 -13.37 6.42 3.15
N ILE A 272 -12.75 6.34 1.96
CA ILE A 272 -11.31 6.03 1.80
C ILE A 272 -10.44 7.09 2.47
N PHE A 273 -10.66 8.37 2.18
CA PHE A 273 -9.93 9.47 2.81
C PHE A 273 -10.21 9.54 4.32
N GLY A 274 -11.44 9.23 4.74
CA GLY A 274 -11.82 9.16 6.15
C GLY A 274 -11.09 8.04 6.91
N ILE A 275 -11.00 6.84 6.34
CA ILE A 275 -10.21 5.73 6.89
C ILE A 275 -8.73 6.12 6.97
N PHE A 276 -8.19 6.75 5.93
CA PHE A 276 -6.81 7.20 5.93
C PHE A 276 -6.55 8.24 7.01
N ALA A 277 -7.39 9.28 7.09
CA ALA A 277 -7.29 10.33 8.09
C ALA A 277 -7.42 9.75 9.51
N LEU A 278 -8.35 8.81 9.73
CA LEU A 278 -8.53 8.13 11.01
C LEU A 278 -7.29 7.29 11.36
N GLY A 279 -6.76 6.53 10.40
CA GLY A 279 -5.55 5.73 10.59
C GLY A 279 -4.33 6.58 10.95
N VAL A 280 -4.10 7.67 10.22
CA VAL A 280 -3.03 8.64 10.50
C VAL A 280 -3.23 9.31 11.85
N TRP A 281 -4.43 9.81 12.14
CA TRP A 281 -4.74 10.47 13.40
C TRP A 281 -4.55 9.54 14.60
N PHE A 282 -5.07 8.31 14.52
CA PHE A 282 -4.93 7.32 15.58
C PHE A 282 -3.47 6.92 15.78
N PHE A 283 -2.71 6.75 14.68
CA PHE A 283 -1.28 6.46 14.74
C PHE A 283 -0.51 7.59 15.41
N LEU A 284 -0.70 8.83 15.00
CA LEU A 284 0.01 9.98 15.56
C LEU A 284 -0.32 10.18 17.04
N ARG A 285 -1.57 9.88 17.44
CA ARG A 285 -1.99 9.98 18.85
C ARG A 285 -1.33 8.93 19.74
N GLU A 286 -1.17 7.70 19.25
CA GLU A 286 -0.65 6.60 20.06
C GLU A 286 0.87 6.39 19.90
N SER A 287 1.47 6.93 18.84
CA SER A 287 2.90 6.84 18.55
C SER A 287 3.84 7.19 19.73
N PRO A 288 3.57 8.18 20.59
CA PRO A 288 4.42 8.46 21.75
C PRO A 288 4.47 7.29 22.75
N ARG A 289 3.39 6.53 22.86
CA ARG A 289 3.24 5.38 23.78
C ARG A 289 3.76 4.09 23.20
N VAL A 290 3.99 4.03 21.89
CA VAL A 290 4.50 2.84 21.21
C VAL A 290 5.88 2.46 21.75
N ALA A 291 6.76 3.43 22.04
CA ALA A 291 8.08 3.13 22.60
C ALA A 291 8.04 2.56 24.03
N GLU A 292 7.00 2.85 24.80
CA GLU A 292 6.82 2.34 26.18
C GLU A 292 6.23 0.93 26.21
N ASN A 293 5.42 0.57 25.21
CA ASN A 293 4.68 -0.69 25.16
C ASN A 293 5.31 -1.76 24.24
N LEU A 294 6.37 -1.39 23.50
CA LEU A 294 7.16 -2.32 22.69
C LEU A 294 8.17 -3.09 23.55
#